data_AF-A0A9F2N4J8-F1
#
_entry.id   AF-A0A9F2N4J8-F1
#
_cell.length_a   1.000
_cell.length_b   1.000
_cell.length_c   1.000
_cell.angle_alpha   90.00
_cell.angle_beta   90.00
_cell.angle_gamma   90.00
#
_symmetry.space_group_name_H-M   'P 1'
#
loop_
_entity.id
_entity.type
_entity.pdbx_description
1 polymer ?
#
loop_
_entity_poly.entity_id
_entity_poly.type
_entity_poly.pdbx_seq_one_letter_code
_entity_poly.pdbx_strand_id
1 'polypeptide(L)'
;MAVRKKDGGPNVKYYEASDTVSQFDSARVWLGKNYKKYIQAEPPTNKSLSNLVVQLLQFQEEVFGKHVSNAPLTKLPIKSFLDFKAGGALCHILAAAYKFKSDQGWRRFDFQNPSRMDRNVEMFMTIEKSLVQNNCLSRPNIYLHPDIDPKLQAKLKDIVKRHQGTVTEDKNSASHIAFPVPGSLEE
;
A
#
# COMPACT_ATOMS: atom_id res chain seq x y z
N MET A 1 1.63 30.26 -6.44
CA MET A 1 2.63 29.67 -5.53
C MET A 1 2.80 28.21 -5.89
N ALA A 2 4.01 27.77 -6.23
CA ALA A 2 4.28 26.34 -6.42
C ALA A 2 4.14 25.64 -5.06
N VAL A 3 3.06 24.89 -4.88
CA VAL A 3 2.86 24.02 -3.71
C VAL A 3 4.06 23.07 -3.68
N ARG A 4 4.95 23.24 -2.68
CA ARG A 4 6.04 22.31 -2.43
C ARG A 4 5.44 20.91 -2.35
N LYS A 5 5.94 19.95 -3.13
CA LYS A 5 5.55 18.55 -3.02
C LYS A 5 5.69 18.16 -1.54
N LYS A 6 4.58 17.78 -0.89
CA LYS A 6 4.65 17.09 0.39
C LYS A 6 5.50 15.85 0.17
N ASP A 7 6.55 15.67 0.97
CA ASP A 7 7.40 14.50 0.89
C ASP A 7 6.54 13.22 0.99
N GLY A 8 6.79 12.22 0.15
CA GLY A 8 6.03 10.97 0.10
C GLY A 8 4.81 10.92 -0.84
N GLY A 9 4.34 12.05 -1.39
CA GLY A 9 3.18 12.08 -2.30
C GLY A 9 3.44 11.49 -3.71
N PRO A 10 2.39 11.13 -4.48
CA PRO A 10 2.53 10.56 -5.81
C PRO A 10 3.23 11.52 -6.79
N ASN A 11 4.07 10.97 -7.66
CA ASN A 11 4.60 11.71 -8.80
C ASN A 11 3.56 11.79 -9.92
N VAL A 12 2.59 12.70 -9.80
CA VAL A 12 1.46 12.83 -10.74
C VAL A 12 1.93 12.93 -12.19
N LYS A 13 2.96 13.76 -12.47
CA LYS A 13 3.52 13.91 -13.83
C LYS A 13 4.01 12.60 -14.43
N TYR A 14 4.60 11.71 -13.63
CA TYR A 14 5.05 10.39 -14.08
C TYR A 14 3.86 9.53 -14.51
N TYR A 15 2.79 9.49 -13.71
CA TYR A 15 1.58 8.71 -14.00
C TYR A 15 0.70 9.33 -15.10
N GLU A 16 0.90 10.61 -15.43
CA GLU A 16 0.23 11.28 -16.55
C GLU A 16 0.96 11.13 -17.88
N ALA A 17 2.25 10.84 -17.86
CA ALA A 17 3.08 10.68 -19.05
C ALA A 17 2.58 9.49 -19.91
N SER A 18 2.58 9.69 -21.24
CA SER A 18 1.99 8.74 -22.19
C SER A 18 2.68 7.38 -22.19
N ASP A 19 4.00 7.37 -22.03
CA ASP A 19 4.83 6.18 -21.87
C ASP A 19 4.43 5.39 -20.62
N THR A 20 4.29 6.04 -19.47
CA THR A 20 3.81 5.38 -18.24
C THR A 20 2.39 4.87 -18.38
N VAL A 21 1.48 5.68 -18.93
CA VAL A 21 0.08 5.26 -19.15
C VAL A 21 0.03 4.02 -20.04
N SER A 22 0.88 3.93 -21.07
CA SER A 22 0.92 2.75 -21.94
C SER A 22 1.30 1.45 -21.21
N GLN A 23 2.11 1.52 -20.15
CA GLN A 23 2.50 0.35 -19.35
C GLN A 23 1.33 -0.29 -18.60
N PHE A 24 0.23 0.44 -18.35
CA PHE A 24 -0.97 -0.10 -17.73
C PHE A 24 -1.74 -1.09 -18.62
N ASP A 25 -1.39 -1.21 -19.90
CA ASP A 25 -2.09 -2.11 -20.82
C ASP A 25 -2.08 -3.57 -20.36
N SER A 26 -0.93 -4.04 -19.88
CA SER A 26 -0.77 -5.38 -19.33
C SER A 26 -1.72 -5.64 -18.16
N ALA A 27 -1.86 -4.67 -17.25
CA ALA A 27 -2.79 -4.76 -16.14
C ALA A 27 -4.25 -4.72 -16.60
N ARG A 28 -4.58 -3.84 -17.56
CA ARG A 28 -5.94 -3.73 -18.13
C ARG A 28 -6.39 -5.04 -18.78
N VAL A 29 -5.54 -5.65 -19.62
CA VAL A 29 -5.83 -6.93 -20.27
C VAL A 29 -5.96 -8.05 -19.23
N TRP A 30 -5.05 -8.11 -18.26
CA TRP A 30 -5.10 -9.12 -17.21
C TRP A 30 -6.37 -9.00 -16.33
N LEU A 31 -6.79 -7.79 -15.98
CA LEU A 31 -8.05 -7.53 -15.27
C LEU A 31 -9.26 -7.95 -16.12
N GLY A 32 -9.25 -7.63 -17.41
CA GLY A 32 -10.28 -8.03 -18.37
C GLY A 32 -10.46 -9.55 -18.49
N LYS A 33 -9.37 -10.31 -18.33
CA LYS A 33 -9.39 -11.77 -18.37
C LYS A 33 -9.84 -12.39 -17.04
N ASN A 34 -9.28 -11.94 -15.91
CA ASN A 34 -9.40 -12.63 -14.63
C ASN A 34 -10.48 -12.05 -13.70
N TYR A 35 -10.83 -10.77 -13.88
CA TYR A 35 -11.74 -10.02 -13.00
C TYR A 35 -12.90 -9.36 -13.78
N LYS A 36 -13.22 -9.87 -14.98
CA LYS A 36 -14.25 -9.34 -15.89
C LYS A 36 -15.55 -8.97 -15.17
N LYS A 37 -16.07 -9.88 -14.31
CA LYS A 37 -17.34 -9.68 -13.61
C LYS A 37 -17.39 -8.41 -12.75
N TYR A 38 -16.26 -7.92 -12.25
CA TYR A 38 -16.17 -6.73 -11.39
C TYR A 38 -15.99 -5.43 -12.18
N ILE A 39 -15.58 -5.52 -13.45
CA ILE A 39 -15.25 -4.36 -14.28
C ILE A 39 -16.11 -4.25 -15.54
N GLN A 40 -16.92 -5.26 -15.86
CA GLN A 40 -17.67 -5.29 -17.13
C GLN A 40 -18.68 -4.15 -17.29
N ALA A 41 -19.25 -3.67 -16.17
CA ALA A 41 -20.20 -2.55 -16.18
C ALA A 41 -19.53 -1.24 -16.59
N GLU A 42 -18.25 -1.08 -16.24
CA GLU A 42 -17.44 0.09 -16.56
C GLU A 42 -15.99 -0.35 -16.79
N PRO A 43 -15.66 -0.85 -18.01
CA PRO A 43 -14.34 -1.36 -18.28
C PRO A 43 -13.27 -0.27 -18.16
N PRO A 44 -12.17 -0.50 -17.41
CA PRO A 44 -11.16 0.50 -17.20
C PRO A 44 -10.33 0.74 -18.48
N THR A 45 -9.88 1.98 -18.63
CA THR A 45 -8.87 2.38 -19.61
C THR A 45 -7.50 2.47 -18.92
N ASN A 46 -6.41 2.47 -19.68
CA ASN A 46 -5.07 2.65 -19.12
C ASN A 46 -4.96 3.96 -18.32
N LYS A 47 -5.61 5.03 -18.81
CA LYS A 47 -5.65 6.31 -18.11
C LYS A 47 -6.45 6.24 -16.80
N SER A 48 -7.59 5.55 -16.78
CA SER A 48 -8.38 5.41 -15.54
C SER A 48 -7.64 4.57 -14.49
N LEU A 49 -6.91 3.52 -14.89
CA LEU A 49 -6.07 2.73 -13.98
C LEU A 49 -4.92 3.57 -13.42
N SER A 50 -4.23 4.34 -14.26
CA SER A 50 -3.16 5.23 -13.82
C SER A 50 -3.67 6.28 -12.82
N ASN A 51 -4.82 6.90 -13.11
CA ASN A 51 -5.45 7.85 -12.19
C ASN A 51 -5.84 7.21 -10.85
N LEU A 52 -6.35 5.97 -10.87
CA LEU A 52 -6.66 5.23 -9.65
C LEU A 52 -5.40 4.96 -8.81
N VAL A 53 -4.28 4.61 -9.44
CA VAL A 53 -2.99 4.45 -8.74
C VAL A 53 -2.56 5.74 -8.05
N VAL A 54 -2.67 6.89 -8.74
CA VAL A 54 -2.38 8.19 -8.15
C VAL A 54 -3.25 8.45 -6.92
N GLN A 55 -4.56 8.16 -7.01
CA GLN A 55 -5.48 8.33 -5.88
C GLN A 55 -5.15 7.41 -4.70
N LEU A 56 -4.81 6.15 -4.96
CA LEU A 56 -4.38 5.19 -3.92
C LEU A 56 -3.08 5.65 -3.25
N LEU A 57 -2.09 6.11 -4.04
CA LEU A 57 -0.83 6.66 -3.53
C LEU A 57 -1.06 7.93 -2.69
N GLN A 58 -1.95 8.81 -3.12
CA GLN A 58 -2.31 10.01 -2.37
C GLN A 58 -2.96 9.64 -1.04
N PHE A 59 -3.99 8.79 -1.06
CA PHE A 59 -4.72 8.37 0.14
C PHE A 59 -3.78 7.71 1.16
N GLN A 60 -2.94 6.77 0.74
CA GLN A 60 -2.03 6.12 1.68
C GLN A 60 -1.00 7.08 2.28
N GLU A 61 -0.57 8.12 1.57
CA GLU A 61 0.34 9.12 2.15
C GLU A 61 -0.39 9.97 3.19
N GLU A 62 -1.62 10.39 2.90
CA GLU A 62 -2.42 11.21 3.82
C GLU A 62 -2.85 10.46 5.09
N VAL A 63 -3.05 9.13 4.99
CA VAL A 63 -3.63 8.33 6.06
C VAL A 63 -2.60 7.45 6.77
N PHE A 64 -1.60 6.95 6.05
CA PHE A 64 -0.60 6.02 6.57
C PHE A 64 0.83 6.61 6.51
N GLY A 65 0.97 7.85 6.03
CA GLY A 65 2.27 8.50 5.85
C GLY A 65 2.97 8.84 7.15
N LYS A 66 4.24 9.23 7.05
CA LYS A 66 5.13 9.49 8.19
C LYS A 66 4.65 10.59 9.14
N HIS A 67 3.79 11.46 8.66
CA HIS A 67 3.25 12.59 9.41
C HIS A 67 1.98 12.21 10.20
N VAL A 68 1.47 10.99 10.02
CA VAL A 68 0.28 10.50 10.72
C VAL A 68 0.68 9.77 12.00
N SER A 69 0.32 10.35 13.13
CA SER A 69 0.43 9.69 14.43
C SER A 69 -0.54 8.51 14.51
N ASN A 70 -0.05 7.34 14.93
CA ASN A 70 -0.84 6.11 15.05
C ASN A 70 -1.53 5.70 13.74
N ALA A 71 -0.81 5.76 12.62
CA ALA A 71 -1.28 5.27 11.33
C ALA A 71 -1.92 3.86 11.45
N PRO A 72 -3.13 3.64 10.89
CA PRO A 72 -3.84 2.37 11.05
C PRO A 72 -3.20 1.23 10.25
N LEU A 73 -2.42 1.54 9.20
CA LEU A 73 -1.76 0.56 8.34
C LEU A 73 -0.34 1.03 7.99
N THR A 74 0.47 0.09 7.51
CA THR A 74 1.74 0.41 6.84
C THR A 74 1.46 0.70 5.36
N LYS A 75 2.15 1.70 4.80
CA LYS A 75 2.08 1.99 3.36
C LYS A 75 2.47 0.78 2.52
N LEU A 76 1.80 0.61 1.40
CA LEU A 76 2.18 -0.38 0.41
C LEU A 76 3.47 0.06 -0.29
N PRO A 77 4.45 -0.84 -0.53
CA PRO A 77 5.70 -0.46 -1.17
C PRO A 77 5.50 0.14 -2.57
N ILE A 78 6.22 1.21 -2.90
CA ILE A 78 6.10 1.85 -4.23
C ILE A 78 6.42 0.88 -5.38
N LYS A 79 7.34 -0.07 -5.16
CA LYS A 79 7.67 -1.12 -6.14
C LYS A 79 6.44 -1.96 -6.54
N SER A 80 5.46 -2.12 -5.64
CA SER A 80 4.23 -2.86 -5.94
C SER A 80 3.34 -2.10 -6.93
N PHE A 81 3.39 -0.77 -6.95
CA PHE A 81 2.66 0.06 -7.93
C PHE A 81 3.40 0.19 -9.27
N LEU A 82 4.69 -0.17 -9.31
CA LEU A 82 5.54 -0.12 -10.51
C LEU A 82 5.76 -1.49 -11.15
N ASP A 83 5.10 -2.54 -10.64
CA ASP A 83 5.15 -3.89 -11.22
C ASP A 83 4.08 -4.05 -12.31
N PHE A 84 4.38 -3.52 -13.50
CA PHE A 84 3.48 -3.52 -14.67
C PHE A 84 3.32 -4.89 -15.35
N LYS A 85 3.92 -5.95 -14.80
CA LYS A 85 3.82 -7.31 -15.36
C LYS A 85 2.38 -7.83 -15.24
N ALA A 86 1.95 -8.63 -16.21
CA ALA A 86 0.68 -9.33 -16.13
C ALA A 86 0.68 -10.28 -14.91
N GLY A 87 -0.30 -10.13 -14.01
CA GLY A 87 -0.35 -10.86 -12.74
C GLY A 87 0.68 -10.39 -11.70
N GLY A 88 1.35 -9.27 -11.93
CA GLY A 88 2.24 -8.65 -10.94
C GLY A 88 1.47 -7.94 -9.81
N ALA A 89 2.21 -7.33 -8.90
CA ALA A 89 1.66 -6.66 -7.72
C ALA A 89 0.61 -5.58 -8.08
N LEU A 90 0.87 -4.79 -9.14
CA LEU A 90 -0.07 -3.75 -9.58
C LEU A 90 -1.42 -4.35 -10.03
N CYS A 91 -1.38 -5.50 -10.72
CA CYS A 91 -2.59 -6.22 -11.14
C CYS A 91 -3.43 -6.63 -9.93
N HIS A 92 -2.80 -7.16 -8.88
CA HIS A 92 -3.48 -7.57 -7.65
C HIS A 92 -4.01 -6.38 -6.83
N ILE A 93 -3.28 -5.25 -6.79
CA ILE A 93 -3.77 -4.00 -6.18
C ILE A 93 -5.07 -3.55 -6.85
N LEU A 94 -5.04 -3.42 -8.19
CA LEU A 94 -6.20 -2.94 -8.94
C LEU A 94 -7.36 -3.93 -8.86
N ALA A 95 -7.09 -5.24 -8.94
CA ALA A 95 -8.14 -6.26 -8.83
C ALA A 95 -8.84 -6.23 -7.47
N ALA A 96 -8.07 -6.15 -6.38
CA ALA A 96 -8.64 -6.05 -5.04
C ALA A 96 -9.47 -4.76 -4.88
N ALA A 97 -8.99 -3.63 -5.40
CA ALA A 97 -9.73 -2.36 -5.35
C ALA A 97 -11.05 -2.41 -6.15
N TYR A 98 -11.05 -2.95 -7.38
CA TYR A 98 -12.27 -3.08 -8.18
C TYR A 98 -13.24 -4.09 -7.60
N LYS A 99 -12.75 -5.22 -7.07
CA LYS A 99 -13.58 -6.19 -6.35
C LYS A 99 -14.23 -5.53 -5.14
N PHE A 100 -13.46 -4.80 -4.32
CA PHE A 100 -13.98 -4.10 -3.14
C PHE A 100 -15.03 -3.05 -3.52
N LYS A 101 -14.75 -2.22 -4.54
CA LYS A 101 -15.72 -1.24 -5.09
C LYS A 101 -17.03 -1.92 -5.49
N SER A 102 -16.96 -3.05 -6.18
CA SER A 102 -18.13 -3.82 -6.62
C SER A 102 -18.89 -4.40 -5.43
N ASP A 103 -18.20 -5.01 -4.47
CA ASP A 103 -18.81 -5.63 -3.28
C ASP A 103 -19.49 -4.59 -2.39
N GLN A 104 -18.97 -3.36 -2.34
CA GLN A 104 -19.57 -2.24 -1.62
C GLN A 104 -20.66 -1.48 -2.42
N GLY A 105 -20.96 -1.90 -3.64
CA GLY A 105 -21.96 -1.24 -4.50
C GLY A 105 -21.58 0.20 -4.90
N TRP A 106 -20.29 0.54 -4.92
CA TRP A 106 -19.83 1.89 -5.20
C TRP A 106 -19.87 2.21 -6.70
N ARG A 107 -20.52 3.33 -7.06
CA ARG A 107 -20.49 3.85 -8.43
C ARG A 107 -19.09 4.30 -8.85
N ARG A 108 -18.37 4.99 -7.98
CA ARG A 108 -17.00 5.48 -8.19
C ARG A 108 -16.15 5.35 -6.93
N PHE A 109 -14.83 5.30 -7.10
CA PHE A 109 -13.88 5.52 -6.01
C PHE A 109 -13.99 6.96 -5.52
N ASP A 110 -13.95 7.14 -4.20
CA ASP A 110 -14.02 8.46 -3.58
C ASP A 110 -13.20 8.42 -2.28
N PHE A 111 -11.94 8.83 -2.41
CA PHE A 111 -10.95 8.84 -1.33
C PHE A 111 -10.99 10.12 -0.50
N GLN A 112 -11.73 11.13 -0.95
CA GLN A 112 -11.81 12.44 -0.30
C GLN A 112 -13.04 12.54 0.61
N ASN A 113 -14.04 11.68 0.42
CA ASN A 113 -15.23 11.62 1.27
C ASN A 113 -14.92 11.04 2.66
N PRO A 114 -15.02 11.83 3.75
CA PRO A 114 -14.72 11.36 5.10
C PRO A 114 -15.64 10.22 5.57
N SER A 115 -16.89 10.17 5.09
CA SER A 115 -17.82 9.08 5.43
C SER A 115 -17.40 7.72 4.85
N ARG A 116 -16.45 7.70 3.91
CA ARG A 116 -15.89 6.46 3.34
C ARG A 116 -14.54 6.09 3.95
N MET A 117 -14.05 6.87 4.91
CA MET A 117 -12.69 6.72 5.46
C MET A 117 -12.40 5.29 5.91
N ASP A 118 -13.21 4.75 6.83
CA ASP A 118 -13.01 3.41 7.38
C ASP A 118 -13.07 2.32 6.29
N ARG A 119 -14.00 2.47 5.33
CA ARG A 119 -14.12 1.54 4.19
C ARG A 119 -12.94 1.63 3.23
N ASN A 120 -12.38 2.83 3.03
CA ASN A 120 -11.17 2.99 2.25
C ASN A 120 -9.97 2.34 2.97
N VAL A 121 -9.86 2.45 4.29
CA VAL A 121 -8.83 1.71 5.06
C VAL A 121 -9.03 0.18 4.94
N GLU A 122 -10.26 -0.30 5.05
CA GLU A 122 -10.60 -1.73 4.85
C GLU A 122 -10.25 -2.22 3.44
N MET A 123 -10.41 -1.38 2.42
CA MET A 123 -9.97 -1.68 1.05
C MET A 123 -8.45 -1.89 1.01
N PHE A 124 -7.66 -1.06 1.69
CA PHE A 124 -6.20 -1.24 1.78
C PHE A 124 -5.81 -2.51 2.53
N MET A 125 -6.53 -2.90 3.59
CA MET A 125 -6.34 -4.20 4.24
C MET A 125 -6.58 -5.36 3.26
N THR A 126 -7.63 -5.24 2.42
CA THR A 126 -7.95 -6.25 1.40
C THR A 126 -6.88 -6.31 0.31
N ILE A 127 -6.35 -5.17 -0.11
CA ILE A 127 -5.23 -5.09 -1.07
C ILE A 127 -3.98 -5.76 -0.49
N GLU A 128 -3.58 -5.41 0.74
CA GLU A 128 -2.41 -6.00 1.40
C GLU A 128 -2.55 -7.52 1.50
N LYS A 129 -3.71 -8.02 1.95
CA LYS A 129 -4.00 -9.45 2.02
C LYS A 129 -3.89 -10.12 0.65
N SER A 130 -4.40 -9.49 -0.41
CA SER A 130 -4.27 -10.01 -1.78
C SER A 130 -2.82 -10.07 -2.23
N LEU A 131 -2.00 -9.06 -1.92
CA LEU A 131 -0.59 -9.06 -2.26
C LEU A 131 0.18 -10.18 -1.54
N VAL A 132 -0.10 -10.41 -0.26
CA VAL A 132 0.53 -11.50 0.51
C VAL A 132 0.13 -12.87 -0.08
N GLN A 133 -1.15 -13.08 -0.37
CA GLN A 133 -1.65 -14.34 -0.95
C GLN A 133 -1.06 -14.66 -2.33
N ASN A 134 -0.67 -13.64 -3.09
CA ASN A 134 -0.08 -13.79 -4.42
C ASN A 134 1.44 -13.62 -4.41
N ASN A 135 2.11 -13.73 -3.24
CA ASN A 135 3.56 -13.60 -3.08
C ASN A 135 4.14 -12.28 -3.66
N CYS A 136 3.32 -11.24 -3.72
CA CYS A 136 3.69 -9.90 -4.18
C CYS A 136 4.10 -8.98 -3.02
N LEU A 137 3.90 -9.41 -1.78
CA LEU A 137 4.29 -8.73 -0.56
C LEU A 137 4.63 -9.77 0.52
N SER A 138 5.74 -9.56 1.22
CA SER A 138 6.09 -10.30 2.43
C SER A 138 5.86 -9.41 3.64
N ARG A 139 5.23 -9.95 4.68
CA ARG A 139 5.07 -9.24 5.95
C ARG A 139 6.39 -9.20 6.71
N PRO A 140 6.68 -8.10 7.43
CA PRO A 140 7.94 -7.98 8.13
C PRO A 140 7.99 -8.97 9.29
N ASN A 141 9.08 -9.74 9.34
CA ASN A 141 9.51 -10.53 10.50
C ASN A 141 10.67 -9.80 11.17
N ILE A 142 10.48 -9.33 12.40
CA ILE A 142 11.36 -8.35 13.04
C ILE A 142 12.04 -8.97 14.24
N TYR A 143 13.37 -8.86 14.29
CA TYR A 143 14.15 -9.15 15.49
C TYR A 143 14.38 -7.85 16.26
N LEU A 144 14.09 -7.86 17.57
CA LEU A 144 14.34 -6.72 18.45
C LEU A 144 15.65 -6.98 19.21
N HIS A 145 16.62 -6.07 19.07
CA HIS A 145 17.90 -6.21 19.77
C HIS A 145 17.70 -6.23 21.30
N PRO A 146 18.40 -7.10 22.04
CA PRO A 146 18.24 -7.21 23.50
C PRO A 146 18.52 -5.90 24.24
N ASP A 147 19.41 -5.06 23.71
CA ASP A 147 19.79 -3.76 24.31
C ASP A 147 18.69 -2.68 24.21
N ILE A 148 17.56 -2.95 23.54
CA ILE A 148 16.42 -2.04 23.56
C ILE A 148 15.78 -2.09 24.95
N ASP A 149 15.51 -0.92 25.54
CA ASP A 149 14.79 -0.78 26.80
C ASP A 149 13.51 -1.66 26.85
N PRO A 150 13.26 -2.42 27.94
CA PRO A 150 12.13 -3.35 28.02
C PRO A 150 10.75 -2.70 27.78
N LYS A 151 10.54 -1.47 28.24
CA LYS A 151 9.27 -0.74 28.04
C LYS A 151 9.11 -0.36 26.57
N LEU A 152 10.19 0.06 25.91
CA LEU A 152 10.21 0.30 24.48
C LEU A 152 10.01 -0.99 23.67
N GLN A 153 10.63 -2.11 24.07
CA GLN A 153 10.41 -3.41 23.41
C GLN A 153 8.93 -3.81 23.43
N ALA A 154 8.25 -3.68 24.58
CA ALA A 154 6.82 -3.98 24.67
C ALA A 154 6.00 -3.13 23.68
N LYS A 155 6.27 -1.82 23.64
CA LYS A 155 5.62 -0.90 22.69
C LYS A 155 5.92 -1.25 21.22
N LEU A 156 7.15 -1.63 20.90
CA LEU A 156 7.53 -2.07 19.55
C LEU A 156 6.78 -3.34 19.16
N LYS A 157 6.71 -4.36 20.04
CA LYS A 157 5.95 -5.60 19.79
C LYS A 157 4.48 -5.31 19.46
N ASP A 158 3.85 -4.38 20.18
CA ASP A 158 2.48 -3.96 19.90
C ASP A 158 2.33 -3.28 18.53
N ILE A 159 3.29 -2.43 18.14
CA ILE A 159 3.33 -1.82 16.80
C ILE A 159 3.48 -2.88 15.72
N VAL A 160 4.43 -3.80 15.86
CA VAL A 160 4.66 -4.88 14.90
C VAL A 160 3.37 -5.68 14.69
N LYS A 161 2.71 -6.10 15.78
CA LYS A 161 1.47 -6.88 15.72
C LYS A 161 0.33 -6.10 15.06
N ARG A 162 0.13 -4.82 15.42
CA ARG A 162 -0.92 -3.97 14.84
C ARG A 162 -0.77 -3.82 13.32
N HIS A 163 0.48 -3.72 12.85
CA HIS A 163 0.81 -3.62 11.43
C HIS A 163 1.03 -4.99 10.76
N GLN A 164 0.52 -6.06 11.38
CA GLN A 164 0.51 -7.43 10.84
C GLN A 164 1.90 -8.05 10.60
N GLY A 165 2.95 -7.49 11.20
CA GLY A 165 4.26 -8.12 11.26
C GLY A 165 4.35 -9.19 12.33
N THR A 166 5.47 -9.92 12.32
CA THR A 166 5.83 -10.91 13.34
C THR A 166 7.11 -10.49 14.04
N VAL A 167 7.29 -10.94 15.29
CA VAL A 167 8.54 -10.79 16.04
C VAL A 167 9.20 -12.16 16.11
N THR A 168 10.50 -12.21 15.86
CA THR A 168 11.31 -13.43 15.93
C THR A 168 12.43 -13.28 16.95
N GLU A 169 12.77 -14.39 17.60
CA GLU A 169 13.95 -14.51 18.47
C GLU A 169 15.18 -15.02 17.70
N ASP A 170 15.00 -15.52 16.48
CA ASP A 170 16.11 -15.90 15.60
C ASP A 170 16.46 -14.75 14.65
N LYS A 171 17.59 -14.11 14.92
CA LYS A 171 18.16 -13.02 14.12
C LYS A 171 18.36 -13.41 12.65
N ASN A 172 18.63 -14.68 12.34
CA ASN A 172 18.88 -15.13 10.97
C ASN A 172 17.59 -15.28 10.15
N SER A 173 16.46 -15.57 10.82
CA SER A 173 15.13 -15.61 10.20
C SER A 173 14.50 -14.23 9.99
N ALA A 174 15.12 -13.18 10.52
CA ALA A 174 14.56 -11.84 10.55
C ALA A 174 14.71 -11.13 9.19
N SER A 175 13.63 -10.51 8.73
CA SER A 175 13.67 -9.60 7.59
C SER A 175 14.25 -8.22 7.96
N HIS A 176 14.14 -7.84 9.24
CA HIS A 176 14.58 -6.56 9.78
C HIS A 176 15.10 -6.74 11.20
N ILE A 177 16.05 -5.89 11.59
CA ILE A 177 16.64 -5.88 12.93
C ILE A 177 16.47 -4.47 13.48
N ALA A 178 15.75 -4.34 14.59
CA ALA A 178 15.62 -3.08 15.31
C ALA A 178 16.73 -2.97 16.36
N PHE A 179 17.48 -1.87 16.32
CA PHE A 179 18.52 -1.54 17.29
C PHE A 179 18.04 -0.42 18.23
N PRO A 180 18.65 -0.29 19.43
CA PRO A 180 18.47 0.92 20.23
C PRO A 180 18.93 2.15 19.45
N VAL A 181 18.44 3.33 19.84
CA VAL A 181 18.92 4.60 19.27
C VAL A 181 20.41 4.72 19.58
N PRO A 182 21.28 4.97 18.58
CA PRO A 182 22.69 5.20 18.83
C PRO A 182 22.87 6.38 19.80
N GLY A 183 23.69 6.23 20.84
CA GLY A 183 23.92 7.29 21.84
C GLY A 183 24.45 8.60 21.24
N SER A 184 25.08 8.55 20.05
CA SER A 184 25.51 9.74 19.31
C SER A 184 24.36 10.57 18.70
N LEU A 185 23.14 10.07 18.76
CA LEU A 185 21.91 10.73 18.28
C LEU A 185 20.97 11.09 19.45
N GLU A 186 21.41 10.95 20.70
CA GLU A 186 20.65 11.35 21.89
C GLU A 186 20.79 12.86 22.23
N GLU A 187 21.42 13.66 21.36
CA GLU A 187 21.48 15.13 21.45
C GLU A 187 20.46 15.85 20.55
#